data_AF-A0A2N3IAS4-F1
#
_entry.id   AF-A0A2N3IAS4-F1
#
_cell.length_a   1.000
_cell.length_b   1.000
_cell.length_c   1.000
_cell.angle_alpha   90.00
_cell.angle_beta   90.00
_cell.angle_gamma   90.00
#
_symmetry.space_group_name_H-M   'P 1'
#
loop_
_entity.id
_entity.type
_entity.pdbx_description
1 polymer ?
#
loop_
_entity_poly.entity_id
_entity_poly.type
_entity_poly.pdbx_seq_one_letter_code
_entity_poly.pdbx_strand_id
1 'polypeptide(L)'
;MALGAQFTACNNLQKKPRFTLEKGDLLFQDLDADSISDAIESVTGGAKNLSFSHVGIVDIHSNGDTMVLEAISKGVTYTKLTDFLQRSTTADQKPKVEVGRLKPEFTAFIDKALELGEKLIGKPYDDIYIMGDSTYYCSELIYDLFATAGDSIEIFRLNPMTFKDDKTGGFLPFWIEYYKNLGVDIPEGKPGLNPNGMHESPNIEIVFSYLRQ
;
A
#
# COMPACT_ATOMS: atom_id res chain seq x y z
N MET A 1 47.08 -50.05 -17.89
CA MET A 1 45.66 -49.67 -17.87
C MET A 1 45.40 -48.87 -16.61
N ALA A 2 45.37 -47.55 -16.71
CA ALA A 2 45.02 -46.66 -15.61
C ALA A 2 43.56 -46.23 -15.81
N LEU A 3 42.67 -46.66 -14.92
CA LEU A 3 41.28 -46.19 -14.90
C LEU A 3 41.23 -44.98 -13.97
N GLY A 4 41.03 -43.79 -14.54
CA GLY A 4 40.78 -42.57 -13.80
C GLY A 4 39.36 -42.58 -13.25
N ALA A 5 39.21 -42.28 -11.96
CA ALA A 5 37.92 -41.98 -11.34
C ALA A 5 37.72 -40.45 -11.38
N GLN A 6 36.82 -39.99 -12.24
CA GLN A 6 36.32 -38.62 -12.21
C GLN A 6 35.26 -38.50 -11.12
N PHE A 7 35.62 -37.81 -10.03
CA PHE A 7 34.63 -37.31 -9.06
C PHE A 7 33.85 -36.17 -9.72
N THR A 8 32.61 -36.45 -10.10
CA THR A 8 31.63 -35.43 -10.50
C THR A 8 31.08 -34.79 -9.23
N ALA A 9 31.56 -33.59 -8.91
CA ALA A 9 30.96 -32.75 -7.88
C ALA A 9 29.60 -32.24 -8.37
N CYS A 10 28.50 -32.79 -7.83
CA CYS A 10 27.18 -32.21 -8.00
C CYS A 10 27.09 -30.93 -7.16
N ASN A 11 27.25 -29.77 -7.80
CA ASN A 11 26.88 -28.48 -7.20
C ASN A 11 25.36 -28.43 -7.07
N ASN A 12 24.88 -28.69 -5.86
CA ASN A 12 23.50 -28.52 -5.46
C ASN A 12 23.22 -27.01 -5.31
N LEU A 13 22.97 -26.34 -6.43
CA LEU A 13 22.49 -24.96 -6.45
C LEU A 13 21.06 -24.95 -5.90
N GLN A 14 20.91 -24.86 -4.58
CA GLN A 14 19.63 -24.58 -3.95
C GLN A 14 19.15 -23.21 -4.46
N LYS A 15 18.20 -23.23 -5.42
CA LYS A 15 17.46 -22.03 -5.81
C LYS A 15 16.80 -21.47 -4.56
N LYS A 16 17.08 -20.20 -4.23
CA LYS A 16 16.35 -19.49 -3.17
C LYS A 16 14.84 -19.62 -3.45
N PRO A 17 14.01 -19.93 -2.43
CA PRO A 17 12.57 -20.00 -2.62
C PRO A 17 12.07 -18.65 -3.15
N ARG A 18 11.23 -18.70 -4.19
CA ARG A 18 10.57 -17.52 -4.75
C ARG A 18 9.53 -17.05 -3.72
N PHE A 19 9.55 -15.76 -3.39
CA PHE A 19 8.54 -15.17 -2.51
C PHE A 19 7.13 -15.39 -3.07
N THR A 20 6.19 -15.69 -2.19
CA THR A 20 4.78 -15.93 -2.52
C THR A 20 3.92 -15.01 -1.67
N LEU A 21 3.02 -14.28 -2.32
CA LEU A 21 2.05 -13.43 -1.65
C LEU A 21 1.01 -14.27 -0.90
N GLU A 22 0.55 -13.74 0.22
CA GLU A 22 -0.53 -14.30 1.02
C GLU A 22 -1.74 -13.37 0.98
N LYS A 23 -2.94 -13.95 1.15
CA LYS A 23 -4.18 -13.19 1.30
C LYS A 23 -4.03 -12.24 2.50
N GLY A 24 -4.36 -10.98 2.31
CA GLY A 24 -4.21 -9.93 3.32
C GLY A 24 -2.84 -9.25 3.37
N ASP A 25 -1.88 -9.65 2.53
CA ASP A 25 -0.67 -8.86 2.33
C ASP A 25 -1.03 -7.46 1.83
N LEU A 26 -0.40 -6.43 2.41
CA LEU A 26 -0.51 -5.05 1.95
C LEU A 26 0.62 -4.74 0.98
N LEU A 27 0.25 -4.19 -0.19
CA LEU A 27 1.19 -3.76 -1.22
C LEU A 27 1.34 -2.25 -1.15
N PHE A 28 2.48 -1.79 -0.65
CA PHE A 28 2.84 -0.37 -0.62
C PHE A 28 3.55 -0.02 -1.91
N GLN A 29 3.00 0.94 -2.66
CA GLN A 29 3.49 1.31 -3.98
C GLN A 29 3.89 2.78 -4.01
N ASP A 30 5.08 3.02 -4.55
CA ASP A 30 5.58 4.34 -4.94
C ASP A 30 5.12 4.60 -6.39
N LEU A 31 4.18 5.53 -6.56
CA LEU A 31 3.66 5.92 -7.86
C LEU A 31 4.44 7.13 -8.38
N ASP A 32 5.23 6.99 -9.45
CA ASP A 32 5.80 8.16 -10.15
C ASP A 32 4.74 8.92 -11.00
N ALA A 33 3.46 8.78 -10.66
CA ALA A 33 2.36 9.01 -11.58
C ALA A 33 2.06 10.51 -11.81
N ASP A 34 2.24 11.36 -10.78
CA ASP A 34 1.88 12.77 -10.82
C ASP A 34 2.42 13.59 -9.64
N SER A 35 2.15 14.89 -9.67
CA SER A 35 2.46 15.86 -8.61
C SER A 35 1.74 15.60 -7.28
N ILE A 36 0.68 14.77 -7.28
CA ILE A 36 -0.01 14.36 -6.04
C ILE A 36 0.87 13.37 -5.29
N SER A 37 1.49 12.40 -5.96
CA SER A 37 2.41 11.45 -5.32
C SER A 37 3.55 12.17 -4.62
N ASP A 38 4.26 13.06 -5.33
CA ASP A 38 5.35 13.86 -4.79
C ASP A 38 4.91 14.66 -3.54
N ALA A 39 3.70 15.24 -3.60
CA ALA A 39 3.16 16.03 -2.52
C ALA A 39 2.80 15.18 -1.29
N ILE A 40 2.24 13.98 -1.49
CA ILE A 40 1.98 13.02 -0.41
C ILE A 40 3.29 12.59 0.23
N GLU A 41 4.28 12.20 -0.57
CA GLU A 41 5.58 11.73 -0.07
C GLU A 41 6.31 12.83 0.71
N SER A 42 6.24 14.09 0.23
CA SER A 42 6.90 15.22 0.88
C SER A 42 6.41 15.52 2.30
N VAL A 43 5.15 15.17 2.63
CA VAL A 43 4.57 15.42 3.96
C VAL A 43 4.43 14.15 4.81
N THR A 44 4.69 12.96 4.24
CA THR A 44 4.46 11.68 4.91
C THR A 44 5.68 10.75 4.96
N GLY A 45 6.68 10.94 4.11
CA GLY A 45 7.84 10.05 3.97
C GLY A 45 8.78 10.03 5.18
N GLY A 46 8.67 11.05 6.05
CA GLY A 46 9.37 11.13 7.32
C GLY A 46 10.90 11.01 7.22
N ALA A 47 11.56 10.71 8.35
CA ALA A 47 13.02 10.59 8.44
C ALA A 47 13.60 9.37 7.70
N LYS A 48 12.73 8.42 7.29
CA LYS A 48 13.13 7.20 6.56
C LYS A 48 13.09 7.37 5.05
N ASN A 49 12.70 8.54 4.55
CA ASN A 49 12.63 8.87 3.13
C ASN A 49 11.81 7.84 2.34
N LEU A 50 10.66 7.46 2.91
CA LEU A 50 9.71 6.55 2.27
C LEU A 50 8.91 7.29 1.19
N SER A 51 8.74 6.66 0.04
CA SER A 51 8.07 7.23 -1.14
C SER A 51 6.74 6.56 -1.45
N PHE A 52 6.08 5.91 -0.48
CA PHE A 52 4.80 5.24 -0.78
C PHE A 52 3.65 6.24 -0.81
N SER A 53 3.03 6.34 -1.98
CA SER A 53 1.84 7.17 -2.22
C SER A 53 0.57 6.35 -2.42
N HIS A 54 0.69 5.03 -2.51
CA HIS A 54 -0.45 4.14 -2.68
C HIS A 54 -0.34 2.84 -1.87
N VAL A 55 -1.49 2.28 -1.50
CA VAL A 55 -1.59 0.97 -0.84
C VAL A 55 -2.82 0.20 -1.34
N GLY A 56 -2.68 -1.12 -1.45
CA GLY A 56 -3.79 -2.05 -1.67
C GLY A 56 -3.60 -3.33 -0.86
N ILE A 57 -4.66 -4.13 -0.74
CA ILE A 57 -4.64 -5.42 -0.03
C ILE A 57 -4.83 -6.58 -0.99
N VAL A 58 -4.02 -7.62 -0.83
CA VAL A 58 -4.05 -8.83 -1.65
C VAL A 58 -5.27 -9.68 -1.29
N ASP A 59 -6.01 -10.09 -2.30
CA ASP A 59 -7.02 -11.13 -2.22
C ASP A 59 -6.67 -12.29 -3.15
N ILE A 60 -6.93 -13.51 -2.71
CA ILE A 60 -6.68 -14.73 -3.48
C ILE A 60 -8.04 -15.41 -3.67
N HIS A 61 -8.57 -15.30 -4.89
CA HIS A 61 -9.88 -15.82 -5.23
C HIS A 61 -9.87 -17.35 -5.30
N SER A 62 -11.05 -17.98 -5.21
CA SER A 62 -11.18 -19.45 -5.20
C SER A 62 -10.66 -20.14 -6.47
N ASN A 63 -10.54 -19.41 -7.57
CA ASN A 63 -9.96 -19.90 -8.83
C ASN A 63 -8.41 -19.80 -8.86
N GLY A 64 -7.79 -19.27 -7.80
CA GLY A 64 -6.35 -19.06 -7.68
C GLY A 64 -5.86 -17.71 -8.18
N ASP A 65 -6.74 -16.85 -8.69
CA ASP A 65 -6.34 -15.51 -9.14
C ASP A 65 -5.94 -14.64 -7.95
N THR A 66 -4.78 -13.98 -8.08
CA THR A 66 -4.31 -12.97 -7.12
C THR A 66 -4.72 -11.59 -7.60
N MET A 67 -5.58 -10.95 -6.83
CA MET A 67 -6.13 -9.63 -7.07
C MET A 67 -5.69 -8.68 -5.96
N VAL A 68 -5.73 -7.38 -6.25
CA VAL A 68 -5.48 -6.33 -5.27
C VAL A 68 -6.73 -5.50 -5.15
N LEU A 69 -7.33 -5.48 -3.96
CA LEU A 69 -8.40 -4.56 -3.62
C LEU A 69 -7.78 -3.21 -3.25
N GLU A 70 -8.21 -2.15 -3.92
CA GLU A 70 -7.67 -0.80 -3.76
C GLU A 70 -8.72 0.27 -4.09
N ALA A 71 -8.50 1.48 -3.61
CA ALA A 71 -9.19 2.68 -4.09
C ALA A 71 -8.21 3.50 -4.93
N ILE A 72 -8.55 3.71 -6.20
CA ILE A 72 -7.80 4.57 -7.14
C ILE A 72 -8.79 5.49 -7.86
N SER A 73 -8.35 6.34 -8.79
CA SER A 73 -9.21 7.30 -9.51
C SER A 73 -10.47 6.71 -10.17
N LYS A 74 -10.53 5.40 -10.42
CA LYS A 74 -11.73 4.68 -10.92
C LYS A 74 -12.72 4.26 -9.81
N GLY A 75 -12.44 4.60 -8.56
CA GLY A 75 -13.14 4.14 -7.36
C GLY A 75 -12.54 2.87 -6.74
N VAL A 76 -13.23 2.32 -5.75
CA VAL A 76 -12.90 1.05 -5.08
C VAL A 76 -13.10 -0.10 -6.05
N THR A 77 -12.10 -0.98 -6.16
CA THR A 77 -12.03 -1.95 -7.25
C THR A 77 -11.05 -3.09 -6.97
N TYR A 78 -11.15 -4.16 -7.75
CA TYR A 78 -10.08 -5.13 -7.89
C TYR A 78 -9.21 -4.83 -9.11
N THR A 79 -7.90 -4.90 -8.93
CA THR A 79 -6.90 -4.85 -10.00
C THR A 79 -6.10 -6.14 -10.01
N LYS A 80 -5.76 -6.66 -11.19
CA LYS A 80 -4.91 -7.85 -11.29
C LYS A 80 -3.54 -7.54 -10.69
N LEU A 81 -2.94 -8.49 -9.97
CA LEU A 81 -1.62 -8.30 -9.39
C LEU A 81 -0.58 -7.84 -10.42
N THR A 82 -0.61 -8.37 -11.65
CA THR A 82 0.30 -7.96 -12.73
C THR A 82 0.18 -6.48 -13.06
N ASP A 83 -1.06 -5.99 -13.17
CA ASP A 83 -1.37 -4.62 -13.55
C ASP A 83 -0.99 -3.66 -12.42
N PHE A 84 -1.22 -4.07 -11.16
CA PHE A 84 -0.75 -3.33 -9.99
C PHE A 84 0.77 -3.21 -9.97
N LEU A 85 1.50 -4.32 -10.09
CA LEU A 85 2.97 -4.33 -10.03
C LEU A 85 3.63 -3.58 -11.20
N GLN A 86 3.02 -3.59 -12.38
CA GLN A 86 3.55 -2.92 -13.58
C GLN A 86 3.16 -1.44 -13.68
N ARG A 87 2.28 -0.95 -12.80
CA ARG A 87 1.81 0.44 -12.80
C ARG A 87 2.94 1.45 -12.63
N SER A 88 3.89 1.13 -11.76
CA SER A 88 5.04 1.97 -11.45
C SER A 88 6.28 1.10 -11.29
N THR A 89 7.28 1.33 -12.15
CA THR A 89 8.50 0.53 -12.19
C THR A 89 9.73 1.41 -12.33
N THR A 90 10.85 0.93 -11.79
CA THR A 90 12.17 1.50 -12.07
C THR A 90 12.54 1.39 -13.55
N ALA A 91 13.63 2.07 -13.96
CA ALA A 91 14.14 1.98 -15.33
C ALA A 91 14.50 0.55 -15.77
N ASP A 92 14.90 -0.31 -14.82
CA ASP A 92 15.16 -1.74 -15.03
C ASP A 92 13.90 -2.62 -14.87
N GLN A 93 12.70 -2.03 -14.94
CA GLN A 93 11.40 -2.72 -14.93
C GLN A 93 11.10 -3.48 -13.62
N LYS A 94 11.67 -3.04 -12.50
CA LYS A 94 11.32 -3.60 -11.19
C LYS A 94 10.12 -2.84 -10.61
N PRO A 95 9.06 -3.54 -10.16
CA PRO A 95 7.95 -2.91 -9.46
C PRO A 95 8.45 -2.11 -8.25
N LYS A 96 7.99 -0.86 -8.14
CA LYS A 96 8.26 -0.03 -6.97
C LYS A 96 7.31 -0.37 -5.82
N VAL A 97 7.38 -1.63 -5.36
CA VAL A 97 6.44 -2.19 -4.39
C VAL A 97 7.18 -2.88 -3.26
N GLU A 98 6.76 -2.60 -2.02
CA GLU A 98 7.09 -3.39 -0.84
C GLU A 98 5.84 -4.11 -0.32
N VAL A 99 6.06 -5.28 0.27
CA VAL A 99 4.98 -6.13 0.81
C VAL A 99 5.07 -6.11 2.33
N GLY A 100 4.02 -5.58 2.95
CA GLY A 100 3.81 -5.68 4.38
C GLY A 100 2.80 -6.77 4.71
N ARG A 101 3.06 -7.52 5.77
CA ARG A 101 2.17 -8.54 6.30
C ARG A 101 1.70 -8.14 7.69
N LEU A 102 0.41 -8.29 7.94
CA LEU A 102 -0.13 -8.14 9.28
C LEU A 102 0.47 -9.19 10.21
N LYS A 103 0.80 -8.78 11.43
CA LYS A 103 1.27 -9.72 12.46
C LYS A 103 0.21 -10.81 12.75
N PRO A 104 0.64 -12.01 13.20
CA PRO A 104 -0.24 -13.16 13.36
C PRO A 104 -1.53 -12.89 14.16
N GLU A 105 -1.47 -12.05 15.19
CA GLU A 105 -2.60 -11.68 16.04
C GLU A 105 -3.74 -10.95 15.31
N PHE A 106 -3.50 -10.40 14.11
CA PHE A 106 -4.51 -9.68 13.32
C PHE A 106 -5.03 -10.49 12.12
N THR A 107 -4.44 -11.65 11.83
CA THR A 107 -4.76 -12.43 10.62
C THR A 107 -6.21 -12.93 10.58
N ALA A 108 -6.83 -13.16 11.75
CA ALA A 108 -8.22 -13.58 11.87
C ALA A 108 -9.23 -12.56 11.32
N PHE A 109 -8.83 -11.29 11.11
CA PHE A 109 -9.71 -10.23 10.59
C PHE A 109 -9.68 -10.10 9.07
N ILE A 110 -8.71 -10.74 8.39
CA ILE A 110 -8.46 -10.56 6.95
C ILE A 110 -9.67 -10.96 6.10
N ASP A 111 -10.27 -12.12 6.36
CA ASP A 111 -11.41 -12.59 5.57
C ASP A 111 -12.60 -11.64 5.68
N LYS A 112 -12.96 -11.22 6.90
CA LYS A 112 -14.04 -10.25 7.13
C LYS A 112 -13.73 -8.89 6.51
N ALA A 113 -12.48 -8.42 6.59
CA ALA A 113 -12.03 -7.18 5.97
C ALA A 113 -12.23 -7.22 4.44
N LEU A 114 -11.85 -8.32 3.77
CA LEU A 114 -12.01 -8.47 2.33
C LEU A 114 -13.47 -8.63 1.91
N GLU A 115 -14.29 -9.36 2.68
CA GLU A 115 -15.75 -9.43 2.46
C GLU A 115 -16.45 -8.07 2.57
N LEU A 116 -15.98 -7.19 3.45
CA LEU A 116 -16.45 -5.80 3.53
C LEU A 116 -16.00 -5.01 2.30
N GLY A 117 -14.74 -5.18 1.89
CA GLY A 117 -14.17 -4.52 0.72
C GLY A 117 -14.88 -4.83 -0.58
N GLU A 118 -15.29 -6.08 -0.78
CA GLU A 118 -16.09 -6.49 -1.93
C GLU A 118 -17.41 -5.71 -2.03
N LYS A 119 -18.05 -5.41 -0.89
CA LYS A 119 -19.30 -4.63 -0.83
C LYS A 119 -19.09 -3.14 -1.14
N LEU A 120 -17.85 -2.66 -1.04
CA LEU A 120 -17.48 -1.27 -1.34
C LEU A 120 -17.08 -1.06 -2.80
N ILE A 121 -16.96 -2.12 -3.61
CA ILE A 121 -16.61 -2.01 -5.03
C ILE A 121 -17.56 -1.05 -5.75
N GLY A 122 -16.99 -0.13 -6.52
CA GLY A 122 -17.72 0.91 -7.26
C GLY A 122 -17.98 2.19 -6.47
N LYS A 123 -17.63 2.25 -5.18
CA LYS A 123 -17.60 3.52 -4.43
C LYS A 123 -16.59 4.48 -5.07
N PRO A 124 -16.91 5.77 -5.21
CA PRO A 124 -16.05 6.75 -5.85
C PRO A 124 -14.76 6.99 -5.04
N TYR A 125 -13.74 7.49 -5.73
CA TYR A 125 -12.50 7.91 -5.11
C TYR A 125 -12.70 9.20 -4.30
N ASP A 126 -12.00 9.32 -3.17
CA ASP A 126 -11.97 10.54 -2.37
C ASP A 126 -10.78 11.42 -2.79
N ASP A 127 -11.08 12.49 -3.53
CA ASP A 127 -10.10 13.51 -3.92
C ASP A 127 -9.85 14.54 -2.80
N ILE A 128 -10.67 14.59 -1.76
CA ILE A 128 -10.54 15.56 -0.66
C ILE A 128 -9.75 14.98 0.51
N TYR A 129 -9.63 13.66 0.59
CA TYR A 129 -8.96 12.93 1.67
C TYR A 129 -9.60 13.16 3.04
N ILE A 130 -10.94 13.23 3.08
CA ILE A 130 -11.73 13.38 4.31
C ILE A 130 -12.44 12.07 4.58
N MET A 131 -12.07 11.45 5.70
CA MET A 131 -12.65 10.18 6.07
C MET A 131 -14.12 10.27 6.50
N GLY A 132 -14.83 9.16 6.32
CA GLY A 132 -16.13 8.90 6.94
C GLY A 132 -17.34 9.32 6.11
N ASP A 133 -17.16 9.55 4.81
CA ASP A 133 -18.26 9.72 3.87
C ASP A 133 -18.49 8.45 3.00
N SER A 134 -18.91 8.61 1.74
CA SER A 134 -19.18 7.48 0.84
C SER A 134 -18.18 7.36 -0.31
N THR A 135 -17.07 8.07 -0.19
CA THR A 135 -15.90 8.06 -1.07
C THR A 135 -14.73 7.44 -0.31
N TYR A 136 -13.70 6.98 -1.04
CA TYR A 136 -12.55 6.33 -0.40
C TYR A 136 -11.26 6.71 -1.11
N TYR A 137 -10.22 7.04 -0.34
CA TYR A 137 -8.84 6.98 -0.80
C TYR A 137 -8.16 5.70 -0.31
N CYS A 138 -6.98 5.39 -0.86
CA CYS A 138 -6.37 4.06 -0.77
C CYS A 138 -6.17 3.56 0.68
N SER A 139 -5.64 4.42 1.54
CA SER A 139 -5.32 4.08 2.92
C SER A 139 -6.51 4.24 3.88
N GLU A 140 -7.49 5.09 3.58
CA GLU A 140 -8.79 5.08 4.26
C GLU A 140 -9.52 3.77 4.04
N LEU A 141 -9.59 3.29 2.79
CA LEU A 141 -10.23 2.01 2.47
C LEU A 141 -9.70 0.92 3.40
N ILE A 142 -8.38 0.72 3.42
CA ILE A 142 -7.76 -0.32 4.26
C ILE A 142 -8.05 -0.10 5.75
N TYR A 143 -8.00 1.15 6.24
CA TYR A 143 -8.34 1.47 7.62
C TYR A 143 -9.77 1.02 7.96
N ASP A 144 -10.76 1.40 7.16
CA ASP A 144 -12.17 1.11 7.39
C ASP A 144 -12.49 -0.39 7.35
N LEU A 145 -11.84 -1.15 6.45
CA LEU A 145 -12.00 -2.60 6.38
C LEU A 145 -11.65 -3.26 7.71
N PHE A 146 -10.53 -2.84 8.32
CA PHE A 146 -10.03 -3.43 9.56
C PHE A 146 -10.71 -2.86 10.81
N ALA A 147 -11.05 -1.57 10.81
CA ALA A 147 -11.80 -0.93 11.90
C ALA A 147 -13.20 -1.54 12.07
N THR A 148 -13.84 -1.98 10.98
CA THR A 148 -15.14 -2.64 10.99
C THR A 148 -15.04 -4.16 11.22
N ALA A 149 -13.91 -4.77 10.84
CA ALA A 149 -13.71 -6.20 11.00
C ALA A 149 -13.49 -6.62 12.47
N GLY A 150 -12.83 -5.80 13.29
CA GLY A 150 -12.51 -6.12 14.68
C GLY A 150 -13.37 -5.38 15.72
N ASP A 151 -13.69 -6.04 16.84
CA ASP A 151 -14.59 -5.48 17.86
C ASP A 151 -13.94 -4.46 18.82
N SER A 152 -12.63 -4.17 18.73
CA SER A 152 -11.92 -3.15 19.56
C SER A 152 -10.43 -2.96 19.23
N ILE A 153 -9.86 -3.63 18.23
CA ILE A 153 -8.41 -3.62 17.98
C ILE A 153 -8.08 -2.59 16.89
N GLU A 154 -7.45 -1.50 17.30
CA GLU A 154 -6.95 -0.48 16.39
C GLU A 154 -5.67 -1.00 15.70
N ILE A 155 -5.83 -1.68 14.56
CA ILE A 155 -4.73 -2.20 13.72
C ILE A 155 -3.93 -1.05 13.12
N PHE A 156 -4.60 0.02 12.73
CA PHE A 156 -4.01 1.23 12.17
C PHE A 156 -4.53 2.45 12.93
N ARG A 157 -3.65 3.43 13.14
CA ARG A 157 -3.98 4.65 13.89
C ARG A 157 -4.20 5.82 12.95
N LEU A 158 -5.26 6.58 13.20
CA LEU A 158 -5.44 7.86 12.56
C LEU A 158 -4.54 8.90 13.21
N ASN A 159 -3.99 9.79 12.38
CA ASN A 159 -3.17 10.91 12.81
C ASN A 159 -3.78 12.21 12.24
N PRO A 160 -3.54 13.37 12.88
CA PRO A 160 -3.85 14.65 12.26
C PRO A 160 -3.07 14.78 10.95
N MET A 161 -3.77 14.96 9.83
CA MET A 161 -3.15 15.20 8.53
C MET A 161 -2.42 16.54 8.53
N THR A 162 -1.30 16.60 7.81
CA THR A 162 -0.58 17.84 7.55
C THR A 162 -0.37 18.00 6.05
N PHE A 163 -0.57 19.23 5.57
CA PHE A 163 -0.29 19.64 4.19
C PHE A 163 0.82 20.71 4.15
N LYS A 164 1.53 20.84 5.28
CA LYS A 164 2.57 21.83 5.50
C LYS A 164 3.94 21.24 5.29
N ASP A 165 4.84 22.09 4.83
CA ASP A 165 6.27 21.83 4.80
C ASP A 165 6.83 21.80 6.23
N ASP A 166 7.61 20.77 6.53
CA ASP A 166 8.15 20.50 7.87
C ASP A 166 9.17 21.55 8.35
N LYS A 167 9.85 22.22 7.40
CA LYS A 167 10.89 23.23 7.69
C LYS A 167 10.30 24.63 7.90
N THR A 168 9.33 25.00 7.08
CA THR A 168 8.76 26.36 7.05
C THR A 168 7.46 26.47 7.85
N GLY A 169 6.75 25.36 8.06
CA GLY A 169 5.44 25.33 8.72
C GLY A 169 4.29 25.92 7.90
N GLY A 170 4.55 26.34 6.65
CA GLY A 170 3.54 26.84 5.72
C GLY A 170 2.97 25.73 4.84
N PHE A 171 1.76 25.91 4.31
CA PHE A 171 1.19 24.98 3.34
C PHE A 171 2.04 24.91 2.07
N LEU A 172 2.25 23.70 1.56
CA LEU A 172 2.97 23.52 0.30
C LEU A 172 2.17 24.16 -0.85
N PRO A 173 2.82 24.86 -1.81
CA PRO A 173 2.14 25.51 -2.93
C PRO A 173 1.25 24.58 -3.75
N PHE A 174 1.66 23.31 -3.89
CA PHE A 174 0.87 22.28 -4.53
C PHE A 174 -0.50 22.11 -3.88
N TRP A 175 -0.54 21.90 -2.55
CA TRP A 175 -1.78 21.68 -1.81
C TRP A 175 -2.69 22.92 -1.82
N ILE A 176 -2.10 24.12 -1.77
CA ILE A 176 -2.87 25.37 -1.89
C ILE A 176 -3.63 25.40 -3.22
N GLU A 177 -2.96 25.14 -4.34
CA GLU A 177 -3.59 25.18 -5.65
C GLU A 177 -4.54 24.00 -5.87
N TYR A 178 -4.20 22.81 -5.38
CA TYR A 178 -5.03 21.61 -5.42
C TYR A 178 -6.41 21.85 -4.77
N TYR A 179 -6.42 22.24 -3.50
CA TYR A 179 -7.68 22.44 -2.77
C TYR A 179 -8.46 23.67 -3.24
N LYS A 180 -7.76 24.71 -3.72
CA LYS A 180 -8.39 25.84 -4.41
C LYS A 180 -9.14 25.41 -5.67
N ASN A 181 -8.58 24.49 -6.46
CA ASN A 181 -9.24 23.95 -7.67
C ASN A 181 -10.43 23.05 -7.33
N LEU A 182 -10.38 22.34 -6.20
CA LEU A 182 -11.52 21.58 -5.67
C LEU A 182 -12.61 22.49 -5.06
N GLY A 183 -12.28 23.74 -4.74
CA GLY A 183 -13.22 24.69 -4.14
C GLY A 183 -13.55 24.38 -2.67
N VAL A 184 -12.64 23.70 -1.96
CA VAL A 184 -12.80 23.30 -0.55
C VAL A 184 -11.58 23.69 0.26
N ASP A 185 -11.73 23.74 1.59
CA ASP A 185 -10.61 24.03 2.49
C ASP A 185 -9.65 22.85 2.61
N ILE A 186 -8.36 23.14 2.76
CA ILE A 186 -7.32 22.14 3.08
C ILE A 186 -7.72 21.46 4.40
N PRO A 187 -7.85 20.12 4.47
CA PRO A 187 -8.29 19.38 5.66
C PRO A 187 -7.16 19.22 6.70
N GLU A 188 -6.39 20.28 6.92
CA GLU A 188 -5.32 20.35 7.91
C GLU A 188 -5.82 19.98 9.31
N GLY A 189 -5.10 19.06 9.97
CA GLY A 189 -5.40 18.60 11.32
C GLY A 189 -6.58 17.64 11.44
N LYS A 190 -7.33 17.36 10.36
CA LYS A 190 -8.36 16.32 10.37
C LYS A 190 -7.73 14.93 10.52
N PRO A 191 -8.44 13.96 11.12
CA PRO A 191 -7.95 12.60 11.24
C PRO A 191 -7.82 11.98 9.84
N GLY A 192 -6.68 11.35 9.59
CA GLY A 192 -6.40 10.64 8.36
C GLY A 192 -5.24 9.69 8.55
N LEU A 193 -4.89 8.96 7.49
CA LEU A 193 -3.76 8.05 7.49
C LEU A 193 -3.28 7.86 6.06
N ASN A 194 -2.00 7.60 5.87
CA ASN A 194 -1.37 7.49 4.55
C ASN A 194 -0.60 6.16 4.42
N PRO A 195 -0.20 5.75 3.20
CA PRO A 195 0.54 4.52 2.97
C PRO A 195 1.84 4.40 3.79
N ASN A 196 2.61 5.48 3.92
CA ASN A 196 3.82 5.50 4.75
C ASN A 196 3.51 5.24 6.23
N GLY A 197 2.46 5.85 6.79
CA GLY A 197 2.01 5.61 8.16
C GLY A 197 1.55 4.18 8.41
N MET A 198 0.93 3.54 7.41
CA MET A 198 0.60 2.11 7.46
C MET A 198 1.84 1.22 7.38
N HIS A 199 2.78 1.55 6.49
CA HIS A 199 4.06 0.84 6.34
C HIS A 199 4.85 0.83 7.65
N GLU A 200 4.86 1.96 8.37
CA GLU A 200 5.56 2.11 9.64
C GLU A 200 4.79 1.58 10.85
N SER A 201 3.56 1.08 10.66
CA SER A 201 2.75 0.54 11.75
C SER A 201 3.50 -0.58 12.48
N PRO A 202 3.52 -0.60 13.83
CA PRO A 202 4.11 -1.70 14.58
C PRO A 202 3.37 -3.02 14.38
N ASN A 203 2.21 -3.00 13.71
CA ASN A 203 1.39 -4.17 13.42
C ASN A 203 1.71 -4.80 12.04
N ILE A 204 2.64 -4.20 11.28
CA ILE A 204 3.08 -4.66 9.98
C ILE A 204 4.53 -5.15 10.04
N GLU A 205 4.79 -6.28 9.38
CA GLU A 205 6.13 -6.78 9.08
C GLU A 205 6.39 -6.67 7.58
N ILE A 206 7.47 -5.99 7.17
CA ILE A 206 7.86 -5.94 5.75
C ILE A 206 8.55 -7.25 5.37
N VAL A 207 7.83 -8.10 4.63
CA VAL A 207 8.25 -9.46 4.28
C VAL A 207 8.94 -9.56 2.91
N PHE A 208 8.76 -8.54 2.05
CA PHE A 208 9.37 -8.53 0.72
C PHE A 208 9.50 -7.13 0.12
N SER A 209 10.46 -6.95 -0.78
CA SER A 209 10.65 -5.74 -1.56
C SER A 209 10.96 -6.12 -3.00
N TYR A 210 10.11 -5.70 -3.94
CA TYR A 210 10.33 -5.93 -5.37
C TYR A 210 11.49 -5.06 -5.91
N LEU A 211 11.80 -3.95 -5.23
CA LEU A 211 12.89 -3.02 -5.57
C LEU A 211 14.29 -3.62 -5.38
N ARG A 212 14.46 -4.50 -4.38
CA ARG A 212 15.79 -4.96 -3.91
C ARG A 212 16.20 -6.33 -4.46
N GLN A 213 15.52 -6.80 -5.50
CA GLN A 213 15.84 -8.09 -6.14
C GLN A 213 16.91 -7.99 -7.22
#